data_AF-A0A6L9KWD1-F1
#
_entry.id   AF-A0A6L9KWD1-F1
#
_cell.length_a   1.000
_cell.length_b   1.000
_cell.length_c   1.000
_cell.angle_alpha   90.00
_cell.angle_beta   90.00
_cell.angle_gamma   90.00
#
_symmetry.space_group_name_H-M   'P 1'
#
loop_
_entity.id
_entity.type
_entity.pdbx_description
1 polymer ?
#
loop_
_entity_poly.entity_id
_entity_poly.type
_entity_poly.pdbx_seq_one_letter_code
_entity_poly.pdbx_strand_id
1 'polypeptide(L)' 'MQIPLQITTHNMDHSDALEARIRAKTDKLSEFFQHITSSRVTVELEGKQFRVRSRHQGSWQRDCG' A
#
# COMPACT_ATOMS: atom_id res chain seq x y z
N MET A 1 -2.53 -4.10 -21.58
CA MET A 1 -3.64 -3.28 -22.12
C MET A 1 -3.78 -2.04 -21.26
N GLN A 2 -3.91 -0.84 -21.83
CA GLN A 2 -4.06 0.39 -21.04
C GLN A 2 -5.52 0.56 -20.63
N ILE A 3 -5.97 -0.28 -19.69
CA ILE A 3 -7.27 -0.13 -19.06
C ILE A 3 -7.23 1.21 -18.30
N PRO A 4 -8.22 2.12 -18.48
CA PRO A 4 -8.31 3.32 -17.67
C PRO A 4 -8.39 2.93 -16.18
N LEU A 5 -7.28 3.12 -15.47
CA LEU A 5 -7.17 2.86 -14.03
C LEU A 5 -7.38 4.18 -13.30
N GLN A 6 -8.52 4.31 -12.62
CA GLN A 6 -8.80 5.43 -11.73
C GLN A 6 -8.49 5.02 -10.30
N ILE A 7 -7.52 5.70 -9.68
CA ILE A 7 -7.16 5.52 -8.28
C ILE A 7 -7.74 6.69 -7.49
N THR A 8 -8.36 6.40 -6.35
CA THR A 8 -8.90 7.41 -5.45
C THR A 8 -8.50 7.05 -4.03
N THR A 9 -7.79 7.96 -3.36
CA THR A 9 -7.31 7.78 -1.98
C THR A 9 -8.07 8.70 -1.05
N HIS A 10 -8.69 8.14 -0.01
CA HIS A 10 -9.37 8.91 1.03
C HIS A 10 -8.63 8.77 2.36
N ASN A 11 -8.47 9.91 3.05
CA ASN A 11 -7.90 9.99 4.39
C ASN A 11 -6.45 9.50 4.50
N MET A 12 -5.66 9.67 3.43
CA MET A 12 -4.25 9.32 3.38
C MET A 12 -3.48 10.26 2.45
N ASP A 13 -2.20 10.47 2.76
CA ASP A 13 -1.27 11.17 1.89
C ASP A 13 -0.94 10.32 0.64
N HIS A 14 -0.60 11.01 -0.45
CA HIS A 14 -0.14 10.37 -1.66
C HIS A 14 1.08 9.49 -1.35
N SER A 15 1.05 8.23 -1.76
CA SER A 15 2.14 7.29 -1.57
C SER A 15 2.47 6.58 -2.87
N ASP A 16 3.67 6.83 -3.40
CA ASP A 16 4.14 6.19 -4.64
C ASP A 16 4.19 4.66 -4.51
N ALA A 17 4.56 4.18 -3.33
CA ALA A 17 4.58 2.75 -3.02
C ALA A 17 3.17 2.12 -3.08
N LEU A 18 2.14 2.87 -2.66
CA LEU A 18 0.75 2.41 -2.76
C LEU A 18 0.31 2.33 -4.22
N GLU A 19 0.53 3.40 -4.99
CA GLU A 19 0.17 3.42 -6.42
C GLU A 19 0.86 2.30 -7.21
N ALA A 20 2.15 2.08 -6.98
CA ALA A 20 2.90 1.00 -7.63
C ALA A 20 2.30 -0.39 -7.33
N ARG A 21 1.89 -0.63 -6.07
CA ARG A 21 1.24 -1.89 -5.68
C ARG A 21 -0.13 -2.07 -6.31
N ILE A 22 -0.90 -0.99 -6.44
CA ILE A 22 -2.21 -1.02 -7.10
C ILE A 22 -2.02 -1.37 -8.58
N ARG A 23 -1.12 -0.66 -9.27
CA ARG A 23 -0.80 -0.91 -10.69
C ARG A 23 -0.37 -2.35 -10.93
N ALA A 24 0.53 -2.89 -10.11
CA ALA A 24 0.99 -4.28 -10.24
C ALA A 24 -0.14 -5.31 -10.06
N LYS A 25 -1.14 -5.02 -9.21
CA LYS A 25 -2.32 -5.90 -9.07
C LYS A 25 -3.28 -5.76 -10.26
N THR A 26 -3.51 -4.54 -10.74
CA THR A 26 -4.35 -4.28 -11.91
C THR A 26 -3.79 -4.91 -13.17
N ASP A 27 -2.46 -4.90 -13.34
CA ASP A 27 -1.79 -5.53 -14.47
C ASP A 27 -2.05 -7.04 -14.51
N LYS A 28 -1.89 -7.73 -13.36
CA LYS A 28 -2.30 -9.14 -13.22
C LYS A 28 -3.77 -9.36 -13.56
N LEU A 29 -4.65 -8.45 -13.14
CA LEU A 29 -6.08 -8.56 -13.43
C LEU A 29 -6.36 -8.47 -14.95
N SER A 30 -5.59 -7.67 -15.68
CA SER A 30 -5.67 -7.55 -17.14
C SER A 30 -5.29 -8.85 -17.85
N GLU A 31 -4.42 -9.68 -17.28
CA GLU A 31 -4.02 -10.96 -17.87
C GLU A 31 -5.18 -11.97 -17.85
N PHE A 32 -5.99 -11.97 -16.79
CA PHE A 32 -7.11 -12.89 -16.63
C PHE A 32 -8.39 -12.41 -17.33
N PHE A 33 -8.58 -11.10 -17.44
CA PHE A 33 -9.81 -10.51 -17.96
C PHE A 33 -9.51 -9.56 -19.13
N GLN A 34 -9.51 -10.14 -20.34
CA GLN A 34 -9.16 -9.46 -21.60
C GLN A 34 -10.17 -8.38 -22.03
N HIS A 35 -11.36 -8.34 -21.42
CA HIS A 35 -12.47 -7.45 -21.80
C HIS A 35 -12.85 -6.42 -20.71
N ILE A 36 -11.95 -6.10 -19.77
CA ILE A 36 -12.23 -5.06 -18.78
C ILE A 36 -12.12 -3.68 -19.43
N THR A 37 -13.22 -2.94 -19.43
CA THR A 37 -13.29 -1.58 -19.99
C THR A 37 -12.78 -0.50 -19.02
N SER A 38 -12.82 -0.76 -17.71
CA SER A 38 -12.37 0.19 -16.68
C SER A 38 -12.06 -0.52 -15.36
N SER A 39 -11.06 -0.03 -14.63
CA SER A 39 -10.79 -0.45 -13.25
C SER A 39 -10.78 0.76 -12.33
N ARG A 40 -11.61 0.71 -11.29
CA ARG A 40 -11.69 1.77 -10.27
C ARG A 40 -11.23 1.20 -8.93
N VAL A 41 -10.22 1.84 -8.35
CA VAL A 41 -9.63 1.42 -7.07
C VAL A 41 -9.77 2.56 -6.07
N THR A 42 -10.56 2.33 -5.03
CA THR A 42 -10.69 3.24 -3.90
C THR A 42 -9.89 2.68 -2.73
N VAL A 43 -9.00 3.49 -2.17
CA VAL A 43 -8.24 3.14 -0.96
C VAL A 43 -8.63 4.08 0.15
N GLU A 44 -9.10 3.51 1.25
CA GLU A 44 -9.53 4.26 2.42
C GLU A 44 -8.72 3.79 3.62
N LEU A 45 -8.16 4.74 4.36
CA LEU A 45 -7.55 4.44 5.65
C LEU A 45 -8.63 4.57 6.73
N GLU A 46 -9.27 3.44 7.06
CA GLU A 46 -10.10 3.36 8.26
C GLU A 46 -9.18 3.63 9.46
N GLY A 47 -9.48 4.66 10.25
CA GLY A 47 -8.62 5.21 11.30
C GLY A 47 -8.30 4.21 12.42
N LYS A 48 -7.42 3.25 12.15
CA LYS A 48 -6.76 2.43 13.16
C LYS A 48 -5.40 3.06 13.40
N GLN A 49 -5.35 3.92 14.41
CA GLN A 49 -4.12 4.39 15.02
C GLN A 49 -3.31 3.17 15.49
N PHE A 50 -2.42 2.67 14.63
CA PHE A 50 -1.39 1.75 15.06
C PHE A 50 -0.37 2.59 15.83
N ARG A 51 -0.55 2.66 17.16
CA ARG A 51 0.47 3.14 18.07
C ARG A 51 1.64 2.17 17.99
N VAL A 52 2.59 2.43 17.10
CA VAL A 52 3.90 1.79 17.11
C VAL A 52 4.55 2.23 18.43
N ARG A 53 4.39 1.43 19.48
CA ARG A 53 5.25 1.52 20.64
C ARG A 53 6.60 1.01 20.16
N SER A 54 7.52 1.93 19.82
CA SER A 54 8.94 1.60 19.76
C SER A 54 9.35 1.20 21.18
N ARG A 55 9.23 -0.10 21.48
CA ARG A 55 9.90 -0.66 22.65
C ARG A 55 11.38 -0.71 22.27
N HIS A 56 12.12 0.35 22.60
CA HIS A 56 13.56 0.19 22.84
C HIS A 56 13.68 -0.76 24.05
N GLN A 57 13.66 -2.07 23.78
CA GLN A 57 14.09 -3.08 24.74
C GLN A 57 15.26 -3.80 24.10
N GLY A 58 16.45 -3.44 24.58
CA GLY A 58 17.70 -3.99 24.11
C GLY A 58 18.87 -3.13 24.51
N SER A 59 19.08 -2.91 25.82
CA SER A 59 20.44 -2.64 26.30
C SER A 59 21.22 -3.95 26.15
N TRP A 60 21.79 -4.14 24.96
CA TRP A 60 22.76 -5.18 24.72
C TRP A 60 24.09 -4.81 25.38
N GLN A 61 24.66 -5.79 26.08
CA GLN A 61 26.07 -5.95 26.44
C GLN A 61 26.66 -4.92 27.42
N ARG A 62 26.99 -5.36 28.65
CA ARG A 62 28.16 -6.15 29.07
C ARG A 62 29.44 -5.32 29.16
N ASP A 63 30.01 -5.40 30.35
CA ASP A 63 31.44 -5.40 30.67
C ASP A 63 32.39 -5.24 29.48
N CYS A 64 33.12 -4.13 29.49
CA CYS A 64 34.51 -4.03 29.03
C CYS A 64 35.03 -2.65 29.48
N GLY A 65 35.82 -2.63 30.57
CA GLY A 65 36.53 -1.44 31.07
C GLY A 65 36.72 -1.45 32.57
#